data_AF-A0A484HIN1-F1
#
_entry.id   AF-A0A484HIN1-F1
#
_cell.length_a   1.000
_cell.length_b   1.000
_cell.length_c   1.000
_cell.angle_alpha   90.00
_cell.angle_beta   90.00
_cell.angle_gamma   90.00
#
_symmetry.space_group_name_H-M   'P 1'
#
loop_
_entity.id
_entity.type
_entity.pdbx_description
1 polymer ?
#
loop_
_entity_poly.entity_id
_entity_poly.type
_entity_poly.pdbx_seq_one_letter_code
_entity_poly.pdbx_strand_id
1 'polypeptide(L)'
;MTGTENAAEALRMVSDWAKWLVTIETFAIAVLGTLFTTDRASVDKRARAYGTAAVVCFVASICFAAMLLLTLPEIAQTLRPDLNIWLTEDSVAGVVFGLNTQGFALIESLLFGCGILFSAATIITIIWSGEKKGKTRGRP
;
A
#
# COMPACT_ATOMS: atom_id res chain seq x y z
N MET A 1 -29.07 -3.04 18.58
CA MET A 1 -28.16 -3.27 17.45
C MET A 1 -28.27 -4.73 17.06
N THR A 2 -28.81 -5.01 15.88
CA THR A 2 -28.92 -6.37 15.36
C THR A 2 -27.57 -6.81 14.80
N GLY A 3 -27.23 -8.11 14.85
CA GLY A 3 -25.90 -8.59 14.40
C GLY A 3 -25.57 -8.19 12.95
N THR A 4 -26.58 -8.01 12.11
CA THR A 4 -26.45 -7.55 10.71
C THR A 4 -25.95 -6.11 10.61
N GLU A 5 -26.33 -5.21 11.52
CA GLU A 5 -25.85 -3.81 11.52
C GLU A 5 -24.35 -3.76 11.81
N ASN A 6 -23.88 -4.56 12.77
CA ASN A 6 -22.46 -4.64 13.13
C ASN A 6 -21.62 -5.20 11.97
N ALA A 7 -22.13 -6.21 11.26
CA ALA A 7 -21.47 -6.76 10.08
C ALA A 7 -21.41 -5.72 8.95
N ALA A 8 -22.51 -4.99 8.69
CA ALA A 8 -22.53 -3.96 7.66
C ALA A 8 -21.55 -2.81 7.97
N GLU A 9 -21.44 -2.41 9.25
CA GLU A 9 -20.47 -1.41 9.70
C GLU A 9 -19.02 -1.88 9.49
N ALA A 10 -18.70 -3.10 9.91
CA ALA A 10 -17.36 -3.67 9.70
C ALA A 10 -17.00 -3.76 8.20
N LEU A 11 -17.95 -4.14 7.33
CA LEU A 11 -17.74 -4.15 5.88
C LEU A 11 -17.42 -2.75 5.34
N ARG A 12 -18.12 -1.73 5.84
CA ARG A 12 -17.87 -0.33 5.47
C ARG A 12 -16.49 0.13 5.92
N MET A 13 -16.08 -0.22 7.14
CA MET A 13 -14.74 0.09 7.65
C MET A 13 -13.63 -0.50 6.77
N VAL A 14 -13.79 -1.76 6.32
CA VAL A 14 -12.85 -2.40 5.39
C VAL A 14 -12.81 -1.68 4.04
N SER A 15 -13.97 -1.32 3.48
CA SER A 15 -14.07 -0.51 2.26
C SER A 15 -13.32 0.82 2.38
N ASP A 16 -13.58 1.55 3.46
CA ASP A 16 -13.04 2.89 3.65
C ASP A 16 -11.53 2.84 3.89
N TRP A 17 -11.06 1.83 4.62
CA TRP A 17 -9.63 1.55 4.80
C TRP A 17 -8.91 1.26 3.48
N ALA A 18 -9.41 0.33 2.68
CA ALA A 18 -8.79 -0.04 1.41
C ALA A 18 -8.74 1.14 0.42
N LYS A 19 -9.80 1.94 0.33
CA LYS A 19 -9.82 3.16 -0.51
C LYS A 19 -8.82 4.21 -0.03
N TRP A 20 -8.71 4.39 1.28
CA TRP A 20 -7.76 5.32 1.89
C TRP A 20 -6.32 4.91 1.58
N LEU A 21 -5.99 3.62 1.72
CA LEU A 21 -4.66 3.10 1.40
C LEU A 21 -4.32 3.29 -0.08
N VAL A 22 -5.19 2.88 -1.00
CA VAL A 22 -4.97 3.04 -2.45
C VAL A 22 -4.70 4.51 -2.80
N THR A 23 -5.40 5.45 -2.15
CA THR A 23 -5.21 6.89 -2.38
C THR A 23 -3.82 7.35 -1.95
N ILE A 24 -3.40 6.98 -0.74
CA ILE A 24 -2.08 7.36 -0.20
C ILE A 24 -0.95 6.72 -1.01
N GLU A 25 -1.09 5.46 -1.39
CA GLU A 25 -0.07 4.75 -2.16
C GLU A 25 0.09 5.34 -3.56
N THR A 26 -1.03 5.66 -4.22
CA THR A 26 -1.01 6.36 -5.52
C THR A 26 -0.31 7.72 -5.39
N PHE A 27 -0.60 8.46 -4.33
CA PHE A 27 0.07 9.74 -4.05
C PHE A 27 1.58 9.54 -3.81
N ALA A 28 1.97 8.56 -2.99
CA ALA A 28 3.37 8.26 -2.71
C ALA A 28 4.14 7.87 -3.97
N ILE A 29 3.55 7.06 -4.84
CA ILE A 29 4.13 6.70 -6.15
C ILE A 29 4.32 7.96 -7.00
N ALA A 30 3.33 8.87 -7.05
CA ALA A 30 3.45 10.11 -7.78
C ALA A 30 4.61 10.98 -7.24
N VAL A 31 4.71 11.13 -5.91
CA VAL A 31 5.82 11.84 -5.26
C VAL A 31 7.17 11.22 -5.64
N LEU A 32 7.32 9.90 -5.52
CA LEU A 32 8.55 9.21 -5.94
C LEU A 32 8.86 9.42 -7.43
N GLY A 33 7.85 9.37 -8.29
CA GLY A 33 7.98 9.66 -9.72
C GLY A 33 8.55 11.05 -9.96
N THR A 34 7.99 12.08 -9.32
CA THR A 34 8.49 13.46 -9.44
C THR A 34 9.91 13.63 -8.93
N LEU A 35 10.30 12.94 -7.85
CA LEU A 35 11.67 12.96 -7.33
C LEU A 35 12.69 12.39 -8.32
N PHE A 36 12.28 11.42 -9.14
CA PHE A 36 13.15 10.80 -10.15
C PHE A 36 13.15 11.53 -11.50
N THR A 37 12.11 12.30 -11.83
CA THR A 37 12.04 13.08 -13.08
C THR A 37 12.58 14.49 -12.94
N THR A 38 12.67 15.05 -11.73
CA THR A 38 13.28 16.36 -11.52
C THR A 38 14.78 16.27 -11.84
N ASP A 39 15.27 17.18 -12.68
CA ASP A 39 16.61 17.22 -13.33
C ASP A 39 17.81 17.42 -12.36
N ARG A 40 17.68 16.94 -11.12
CA ARG A 40 18.74 16.93 -10.12
C ARG A 40 19.75 15.85 -10.49
N ALA A 41 20.82 16.29 -11.15
CA ALA A 41 22.14 15.66 -11.23
C ALA A 41 22.20 14.20 -10.77
N SER A 42 22.21 13.25 -11.71
CA SER A 42 22.39 11.79 -11.50
C SER A 42 21.96 11.28 -10.12
N VAL A 43 20.68 10.96 -9.98
CA VAL A 43 20.14 10.28 -8.80
C VAL A 43 20.99 9.04 -8.49
N ASP A 44 21.40 8.90 -7.23
CA ASP A 44 22.23 7.78 -6.77
C ASP A 44 21.56 6.43 -7.13
N LYS A 45 22.35 5.46 -7.59
CA LYS A 45 21.85 4.12 -7.97
C LYS A 45 21.09 3.45 -6.81
N ARG A 46 21.50 3.69 -5.56
CA ARG A 46 20.84 3.16 -4.36
C ARG A 46 19.47 3.80 -4.15
N ALA A 47 19.35 5.11 -4.34
CA ALA A 47 18.06 5.80 -4.26
C ALA A 47 17.09 5.28 -5.32
N ARG A 48 17.57 5.02 -6.55
CA ARG A 48 16.75 4.38 -7.59
C ARG A 48 16.30 2.98 -7.18
N ALA A 49 17.21 2.14 -6.67
CA ALA A 49 16.87 0.78 -6.24
C ALA A 49 15.81 0.78 -5.12
N TYR A 50 15.97 1.61 -4.09
CA TYR A 50 14.98 1.74 -3.03
C TYR A 50 13.65 2.29 -3.56
N GLY A 51 13.67 3.29 -4.44
CA GLY A 51 12.44 3.85 -4.99
C GLY A 51 11.69 2.86 -5.86
N THR A 52 12.40 2.07 -6.67
CA THR A 52 11.79 0.97 -7.43
C THR A 52 11.17 -0.08 -6.51
N ALA A 53 11.88 -0.49 -5.44
CA ALA A 53 11.34 -1.41 -4.46
C ALA A 53 10.08 -0.86 -3.77
N ALA A 54 10.08 0.42 -3.39
CA ALA A 54 8.92 1.10 -2.82
C ALA A 54 7.71 1.08 -3.76
N VAL A 55 7.92 1.43 -5.04
CA VAL A 55 6.84 1.41 -6.06
C VAL A 55 6.30 0.00 -6.24
N VAL A 56 7.14 -1.02 -6.31
CA VAL A 56 6.70 -2.42 -6.43
C VAL A 56 5.87 -2.83 -5.21
N CYS A 57 6.30 -2.48 -3.99
CA CYS A 57 5.54 -2.73 -2.77
C CYS A 57 4.17 -2.05 -2.78
N PHE A 58 4.10 -0.77 -3.13
CA PHE A 58 2.84 -0.04 -3.21
C PHE A 58 1.91 -0.59 -4.30
N VAL A 59 2.43 -0.92 -5.49
CA VAL A 59 1.60 -1.51 -6.55
C VAL A 59 1.05 -2.87 -6.11
N ALA A 60 1.87 -3.72 -5.50
CA ALA A 60 1.42 -5.00 -4.98
C ALA A 60 0.33 -4.82 -3.90
N SER A 61 0.55 -3.90 -2.96
CA SER A 61 -0.42 -3.53 -1.92
C SER A 61 -1.75 -3.04 -2.50
N ILE A 62 -1.72 -2.13 -3.48
CA ILE A 62 -2.90 -1.67 -4.24
C ILE A 62 -3.64 -2.85 -4.87
N CYS A 63 -2.94 -3.83 -5.44
CA CYS A 63 -3.58 -5.02 -6.01
C CYS A 63 -4.34 -5.83 -4.94
N PHE A 64 -3.76 -6.02 -3.74
CA PHE A 64 -4.46 -6.68 -2.63
C PHE A 64 -5.66 -5.86 -2.13
N ALA A 65 -5.52 -4.54 -1.98
CA ALA A 65 -6.62 -3.65 -1.61
C ALA A 65 -7.75 -3.66 -2.67
N ALA A 66 -7.41 -3.67 -3.95
CA ALA A 66 -8.37 -3.78 -5.04
C ALA A 66 -9.10 -5.12 -5.04
N MET A 67 -8.39 -6.23 -4.79
CA MET A 67 -9.01 -7.54 -4.63
C MET A 67 -9.98 -7.57 -3.43
N LEU A 68 -9.58 -7.01 -2.29
CA LEU A 68 -10.48 -6.84 -1.14
C LEU A 68 -11.74 -6.07 -1.55
N LEU A 69 -11.60 -4.91 -2.20
CA LEU A 69 -12.73 -4.09 -2.65
C LEU A 69 -13.66 -4.83 -3.63
N LEU A 70 -13.10 -5.64 -4.53
CA LEU A 70 -13.88 -6.45 -5.47
C LEU A 70 -14.69 -7.55 -4.78
N THR A 71 -14.25 -8.03 -3.62
CA THR A 71 -14.95 -9.07 -2.85
C THR A 71 -16.04 -8.55 -1.92
N LEU A 72 -16.00 -7.26 -1.55
CA LEU A 72 -16.98 -6.70 -0.61
C LEU A 72 -18.44 -6.84 -1.08
N PRO A 73 -18.80 -6.66 -2.37
CA PRO A 73 -20.17 -6.86 -2.83
C PRO A 73 -20.69 -8.28 -2.63
N GLU A 74 -19.83 -9.29 -2.81
CA GLU A 74 -20.17 -10.70 -2.60
C GLU A 74 -20.46 -10.97 -1.11
N ILE A 75 -19.60 -10.47 -0.23
CA ILE A 75 -19.78 -10.55 1.23
C ILE A 75 -21.04 -9.79 1.67
N ALA A 76 -21.35 -8.65 1.05
CA ALA A 76 -22.55 -7.86 1.34
C ALA A 76 -23.84 -8.61 0.99
N GLN A 77 -23.83 -9.40 -0.09
CA GLN A 77 -24.99 -10.19 -0.53
C GLN A 77 -25.26 -11.39 0.36
N THR A 78 -24.23 -11.93 1.02
CA THR A 78 -24.32 -13.10 1.91
C THR A 78 -24.27 -12.74 3.39
N LEU A 79 -24.44 -11.46 3.73
CA LEU A 79 -24.31 -10.94 5.09
C LEU A 79 -25.30 -11.60 6.05
N ARG A 80 -24.78 -12.23 7.11
CA ARG A 80 -25.56 -12.86 8.19
C ARG A 80 -25.20 -12.24 9.55
N PRO A 81 -26.12 -12.28 10.54
CA PRO A 81 -25.89 -11.65 11.84
C PRO A 81 -24.71 -12.22 12.64
N ASP A 82 -24.31 -13.45 12.35
CA ASP A 82 -23.25 -14.23 12.97
C ASP A 82 -21.97 -14.32 12.11
N LEU A 83 -21.96 -13.67 10.94
CA LEU A 83 -20.84 -13.71 10.01
C LEU A 83 -19.67 -12.86 10.52
N ASN A 84 -18.51 -13.50 10.71
CA ASN A 84 -17.26 -12.78 10.95
C ASN A 84 -16.58 -12.45 9.61
N ILE A 85 -16.70 -11.19 9.19
CA ILE A 85 -16.15 -10.69 7.93
C ILE A 85 -14.64 -10.91 7.83
N TRP A 86 -13.91 -10.76 8.94
CA TRP A 86 -12.45 -10.92 8.95
C TRP A 86 -12.00 -12.35 8.67
N LEU A 87 -12.82 -13.35 9.05
CA LEU A 87 -12.53 -14.76 8.87
C LEU A 87 -13.20 -15.35 7.62
N THR A 88 -13.90 -14.54 6.83
CA THR A 88 -14.64 -15.04 5.66
C THR A 88 -13.68 -15.43 4.53
N GLU A 89 -13.84 -16.66 4.04
CA GLU A 89 -13.14 -17.21 2.86
C GLU A 89 -14.05 -17.28 1.62
N ASP A 90 -15.36 -17.07 1.79
CA ASP A 90 -16.41 -17.11 0.74
C ASP A 90 -16.32 -15.92 -0.24
N SER A 91 -15.14 -15.38 -0.44
CA SER A 91 -14.85 -14.28 -1.33
C SER A 91 -14.01 -14.76 -2.51
N VAL A 92 -14.09 -14.10 -3.68
CA VAL A 92 -13.15 -14.33 -4.80
C VAL A 92 -11.68 -14.41 -4.32
N ALA A 93 -11.31 -13.57 -3.35
CA ALA A 93 -9.99 -13.54 -2.74
C ALA A 93 -9.65 -14.85 -1.99
N GLY A 94 -10.58 -15.36 -1.18
CA GLY A 94 -10.43 -16.64 -0.49
C GLY A 94 -10.42 -17.85 -1.45
N VAL A 95 -11.23 -17.81 -2.51
CA VAL A 95 -11.26 -18.88 -3.52
C VAL A 95 -9.97 -18.92 -4.35
N VAL A 96 -9.43 -17.76 -4.74
CA VAL A 96 -8.24 -17.68 -5.62
C VAL A 96 -6.94 -17.89 -4.85
N PHE A 97 -6.84 -17.37 -3.62
CA PHE A 97 -5.58 -17.37 -2.87
C PHE A 97 -5.60 -18.21 -1.60
N GLY A 98 -6.74 -18.78 -1.21
CA GLY A 98 -6.87 -19.57 0.02
C GLY A 98 -6.64 -18.75 1.29
N LEU A 99 -6.93 -17.44 1.25
CA LEU A 99 -6.73 -16.53 2.37
C LEU A 99 -8.05 -15.83 2.72
N ASN A 100 -8.36 -15.77 4.01
CA ASN A 100 -9.47 -14.97 4.51
C ASN A 100 -9.19 -13.46 4.38
N THR A 101 -10.24 -12.65 4.57
CA THR A 101 -10.17 -11.19 4.52
C THR A 101 -9.09 -10.60 5.44
N GLN A 102 -8.89 -11.16 6.64
CA GLN A 102 -7.82 -10.75 7.54
C GLN A 102 -6.43 -11.00 6.98
N GLY A 103 -6.20 -12.15 6.34
CA GLY A 103 -4.93 -12.49 5.70
C GLY A 103 -4.61 -11.52 4.57
N PHE A 104 -5.60 -11.17 3.77
CA PHE A 104 -5.46 -10.14 2.73
C PHE A 104 -5.09 -8.78 3.31
N ALA A 105 -5.82 -8.31 4.33
CA ALA A 105 -5.54 -7.04 4.99
C ALA A 105 -4.14 -7.03 5.62
N LEU A 106 -3.69 -8.14 6.20
CA LEU A 106 -2.36 -8.26 6.78
C LEU A 106 -1.25 -8.16 5.71
N ILE A 107 -1.37 -8.93 4.62
CA ILE A 107 -0.37 -8.91 3.54
C ILE A 107 -0.30 -7.53 2.90
N GLU A 108 -1.45 -6.94 2.63
CA GLU A 108 -1.56 -5.57 2.12
C GLU A 108 -0.87 -4.57 3.06
N SER A 109 -1.20 -4.59 4.35
CA SER A 109 -0.58 -3.69 5.34
C SER A 109 0.93 -3.89 5.49
N LEU A 110 1.43 -5.13 5.35
CA LEU A 110 2.87 -5.43 5.35
C LEU A 110 3.56 -4.84 4.11
N LEU A 111 2.95 -4.97 2.93
CA LEU A 111 3.47 -4.41 1.69
C LEU A 111 3.47 -2.89 1.72
N PHE A 112 2.38 -2.28 2.21
CA PHE A 112 2.29 -0.84 2.45
C PHE A 112 3.42 -0.36 3.38
N GLY A 113 3.61 -1.03 4.52
CA GLY A 113 4.68 -0.72 5.48
C GLY A 113 6.08 -0.82 4.86
N CYS A 114 6.36 -1.88 4.11
CA CYS A 114 7.61 -2.02 3.34
C CYS A 114 7.79 -0.88 2.33
N GLY A 115 6.73 -0.49 1.62
CA GLY A 115 6.73 0.63 0.69
C GLY A 115 7.11 1.95 1.36
N ILE A 116 6.58 2.22 2.56
CA ILE A 116 6.97 3.39 3.36
C ILE A 116 8.45 3.34 3.73
N LEU A 117 8.95 2.20 4.22
CA LEU A 117 10.37 2.08 4.62
C LEU A 117 11.31 2.32 3.44
N PHE A 118 11.02 1.75 2.28
CA PHE A 118 11.83 1.98 1.08
C PHE A 118 11.70 3.42 0.54
N SER A 119 10.52 4.04 0.65
CA SER A 119 10.32 5.45 0.31
C SER A 119 11.15 6.37 1.20
N ALA A 120 11.16 6.13 2.51
CA ALA A 120 11.98 6.87 3.46
C ALA A 120 13.48 6.69 3.15
N ALA A 121 13.94 5.46 2.91
CA ALA A 121 15.32 5.17 2.53
C ALA A 121 15.72 5.89 1.23
N THR A 122 14.80 5.97 0.26
CA THR A 122 14.99 6.71 -1.00
C THR A 122 15.21 8.20 -0.72
N ILE A 123 14.31 8.83 0.03
CA ILE A 123 14.37 10.26 0.35
C ILE A 123 15.66 10.58 1.11
N ILE A 124 16.00 9.80 2.14
CA ILE A 124 17.24 9.96 2.92
C ILE A 124 18.47 9.86 2.01
N THR A 125 18.51 8.86 1.13
CA THR A 125 19.64 8.66 0.21
C THR A 125 19.78 9.83 -0.76
N ILE A 126 18.68 10.38 -1.27
CA ILE A 126 18.68 11.56 -2.15
C ILE A 126 19.25 12.78 -1.40
N ILE A 127 18.80 13.04 -0.17
CA ILE A 127 19.25 14.17 0.65
C ILE A 127 20.75 14.07 0.92
N TRP A 128 21.24 12.94 1.44
CA TRP A 128 22.65 12.75 1.78
C TRP A 128 23.57 12.78 0.54
N SER A 129 23.08 12.30 -0.60
CA SER A 129 23.85 12.37 -1.85
C SER A 129 23.98 13.80 -2.38
N GLY A 130 22.96 14.63 -2.16
CA GLY A 130 22.99 16.07 -2.47
C GLY A 130 24.04 16.81 -1.65
N GLU A 131 24.10 16.58 -0.33
CA GLU A 131 25.08 17.21 0.56
C GLU A 131 26.53 16.88 0.18
N LYS A 132 26.79 15.60 -0.18
CA LYS A 132 28.13 15.17 -0.61
C LYS A 132 28.60 15.91 -1.86
N LYS A 133 27.73 16.05 -2.87
CA LYS A 133 28.07 16.78 -4.11
C LYS A 133 28.32 18.28 -3.87
N GLY A 134 27.63 18.89 -2.90
CA GLY A 134 27.85 20.28 -2.48
C GLY A 134 29.21 20.49 -1.81
N LYS A 135 29.63 19.57 -0.93
CA LYS A 135 30.94 19.66 -0.23
C LYS A 135 32.15 19.47 -1.15
N THR A 136 32.08 18.62 -2.19
CA THR A 136 33.21 18.40 -3.10
C THR A 136 33.44 19.56 -4.07
N ARG A 137 32.42 20.36 -4.41
CA ARG A 137 32.57 21.57 -5.24
C ARG A 137 33.17 22.77 -4.49
N GLY A 138 33.27 22.71 -3.16
CA GLY A 138 33.77 23.79 -2.32
C GLY A 138 35.22 23.62 -1.85
N ARG A 139 35.98 22.65 -2.37
CA ARG A 139 37.42 22.55 -2.08
C ARG A 139 38.22 23.17 -3.25
N PRO A 140 39.01 24.23 -3.00
CA PRO A 140 39.91 24.82 -4.00
C PRO A 140 41.01 23.85 -4.43
#